data_AF-A0A933FD55-F1
#
_entry.id   AF-A0A933FD55-F1
#
_cell.length_a   1.000
_cell.length_b   1.000
_cell.length_c   1.000
_cell.angle_alpha   90.00
_cell.angle_beta   90.00
_cell.angle_gamma   90.00
#
_symmetry.space_group_name_H-M   'P 1'
#
loop_
_entity.id
_entity.type
_entity.pdbx_description
1 polymer ?
#
loop_
_entity_poly.entity_id
_entity_poly.type
_entity_poly.pdbx_seq_one_letter_code
_entity_poly.pdbx_strand_id
1 'polypeptide(L)'
;MGRSGFFGIATFLYLWLMVGFATGTATLLGPVKWLTSALRSAGWSQHGEDLAVNGLIVLYLAVSFVLARHLLRRMRAANRRRVRIGIPLVVTAAATLSLWGWLHPALLARAAGGPGGSLTFQGGAELVFGPYPDRARLAELKRAGFTAVISLQHPAVLPFEPRGITAEREAAREVGIAFIHAPMLPWVSENAGSLRKILALARGRGRYYVHCGLGRDRANVVKRWLERNGARVAAARDFTAARSFARRVAEGRWLMERGRIVRLEPDLWLVPYPNRHELFGNMLAGQLAYVLLLLDPSDAEQREWLAEAERLFREFDVPFGHRPVAASDRAEIGRAAAAARRLPRPAAVVVARTAPREPADLAREFARAYGGTTGAHGQEAAR
;
A
#
# COMPACT_ATOMS: atom_id res chain seq x y z
N MET A 1 13.25 38.44 29.04
CA MET A 1 13.99 37.48 28.18
C MET A 1 14.87 38.27 27.21
N GLY A 2 16.19 38.25 27.37
CA GLY A 2 17.10 39.04 26.52
C GLY A 2 17.16 38.52 25.08
N ARG A 3 17.50 39.42 24.13
CA ARG A 3 17.69 39.13 22.69
C ARG A 3 18.55 37.88 22.40
N SER A 4 19.48 37.55 23.30
CA SER A 4 20.35 36.36 23.20
C SER A 4 19.62 35.02 23.38
N GLY A 5 18.57 34.97 24.22
CA GLY A 5 17.78 33.77 24.47
C GLY A 5 16.90 33.40 23.28
N PHE A 6 16.23 34.41 22.70
CA PHE A 6 15.34 34.23 21.54
C PHE A 6 16.12 33.73 20.31
N PHE A 7 17.27 34.34 20.01
CA PHE A 7 18.12 33.91 18.90
C PHE A 7 18.59 32.45 19.06
N GLY A 8 18.85 32.05 20.31
CA GLY A 8 19.24 30.70 20.66
C GLY A 8 18.18 29.65 20.38
N ILE A 9 16.92 29.93 20.72
CA ILE A 9 15.78 29.05 20.49
C ILE A 9 15.45 28.97 19.00
N ALA A 10 15.41 30.12 18.31
CA ALA A 10 15.16 30.15 16.86
C ALA A 10 16.19 29.32 16.08
N THR A 11 17.48 29.46 16.42
CA THR A 11 18.54 28.69 15.77
C THR A 11 18.43 27.20 16.06
N PHE A 12 18.06 26.82 17.30
CA PHE A 12 17.81 25.43 17.65
C PHE A 12 16.70 24.82 16.78
N LEU A 13 15.54 25.49 16.72
CA LEU A 13 14.38 25.02 15.96
C LEU A 13 14.69 24.91 14.47
N TYR A 14 15.43 25.87 13.91
CA TYR A 14 15.90 25.81 12.53
C TYR A 14 16.78 24.58 12.27
N LEU A 15 17.81 24.37 13.09
CA LEU A 15 18.69 23.22 12.95
C LEU A 15 17.92 21.90 13.10
N TRP A 16 16.99 21.82 14.06
CA TRP A 16 16.17 20.62 14.27
C TRP A 16 15.27 20.33 13.07
N LEU A 17 14.65 21.35 12.49
CA LEU A 17 13.84 21.20 11.27
C LEU A 17 14.69 20.69 10.10
N MET A 18 15.85 21.30 9.83
CA MET A 18 16.70 20.93 8.69
C MET A 18 17.30 19.53 8.85
N VAL A 19 17.87 19.24 10.03
CA VAL A 19 18.42 17.92 10.36
C VAL A 19 17.32 16.87 10.31
N GLY A 20 16.17 17.15 10.92
CA GLY A 20 15.01 16.27 10.90
C GLY A 20 14.64 15.96 9.46
N PHE A 21 14.31 16.97 8.66
CA PHE A 21 13.89 16.74 7.28
C PHE A 21 14.86 15.89 6.44
N ALA A 22 16.17 16.17 6.53
CA ALA A 22 17.19 15.40 5.81
C ALA A 22 17.31 13.95 6.31
N THR A 23 17.43 13.76 7.63
CA THR A 23 17.58 12.43 8.22
C THR A 23 16.28 11.61 8.15
N GLY A 24 15.12 12.27 8.18
CA GLY A 24 13.81 11.65 8.00
C GLY A 24 13.64 11.07 6.60
N THR A 25 14.10 11.80 5.57
CA THR A 25 14.14 11.27 4.20
C THR A 25 15.01 10.01 4.10
N ALA A 26 16.20 10.01 4.68
CA ALA A 26 17.07 8.83 4.73
C ALA A 26 16.42 7.67 5.50
N THR A 27 15.76 7.97 6.62
CA THR A 27 15.07 6.99 7.49
C THR A 27 13.93 6.30 6.75
N LEU A 28 13.16 7.04 5.95
CA LEU A 28 12.07 6.50 5.12
C LEU A 28 12.59 5.57 4.01
N LEU A 29 13.70 5.94 3.36
CA LEU A 29 14.25 5.18 2.24
C LEU A 29 14.98 3.90 2.65
N GLY A 30 15.58 3.87 3.84
CA GLY A 30 16.36 2.73 4.34
C GLY A 30 15.75 2.09 5.59
N PRO A 31 16.00 2.62 6.80
CA PRO A 31 15.59 2.02 8.07
C PRO A 31 14.14 1.54 8.14
N VAL A 32 13.17 2.36 7.74
CA VAL A 32 11.74 1.97 7.75
C VAL A 32 11.52 0.78 6.81
N LYS A 33 12.11 0.79 5.62
CA LYS A 33 12.01 -0.32 4.66
C LYS A 33 12.65 -1.60 5.20
N TRP A 34 13.83 -1.50 5.80
CA TRP A 34 14.52 -2.66 6.37
C TRP A 34 13.78 -3.22 7.58
N LEU A 35 13.33 -2.36 8.47
CA LEU A 35 12.55 -2.72 9.65
C LEU A 35 11.25 -3.40 9.25
N THR A 36 10.44 -2.76 8.41
CA THR A 36 9.16 -3.36 7.94
C THR A 36 9.39 -4.67 7.19
N SER A 37 10.45 -4.78 6.39
CA SER A 37 10.80 -6.04 5.73
C SER A 37 11.21 -7.14 6.74
N ALA A 38 12.03 -6.80 7.73
CA ALA A 38 12.52 -7.73 8.74
C ALA A 38 11.38 -8.20 9.67
N LEU A 39 10.55 -7.28 10.14
CA LEU A 39 9.38 -7.58 10.97
C LEU A 39 8.39 -8.47 10.22
N ARG A 40 8.14 -8.19 8.95
CA ARG A 40 7.30 -9.05 8.10
C ARG A 40 7.91 -10.44 7.91
N SER A 41 9.21 -10.54 7.61
CA SER A 41 9.87 -11.85 7.52
C SER A 41 9.86 -12.62 8.83
N ALA A 42 9.80 -11.93 9.97
CA ALA A 42 9.64 -12.51 11.29
C ALA A 42 8.16 -12.77 11.67
N GLY A 43 7.20 -12.52 10.77
CA GLY A 43 5.78 -12.78 10.98
C GLY A 43 5.09 -11.83 11.98
N TRP A 44 5.60 -10.61 12.17
CA TRP A 44 4.95 -9.64 13.05
C TRP A 44 3.58 -9.18 12.52
N SER A 45 2.70 -8.78 13.43
CA SER A 45 1.38 -8.19 13.08
C SER A 45 1.55 -6.87 12.38
N GLN A 46 0.55 -6.46 11.59
CA GLN A 46 0.46 -5.08 11.14
C GLN A 46 0.52 -4.10 12.32
N HIS A 47 -0.19 -4.36 13.41
CA HIS A 47 -0.11 -3.52 14.63
C HIS A 47 1.30 -3.47 15.24
N GLY A 48 2.02 -4.59 15.24
CA GLY A 48 3.40 -4.65 15.72
C GLY A 48 4.37 -3.93 14.78
N GLU A 49 4.15 -4.02 13.47
CA GLU A 49 4.85 -3.23 12.47
C GLU A 49 4.61 -1.73 12.68
N ASP A 50 3.35 -1.32 12.87
CA ASP A 50 2.95 0.05 13.13
C ASP A 50 3.58 0.57 14.44
N LEU A 51 3.55 -0.24 15.52
CA LEU A 51 4.18 0.12 16.79
C LEU A 51 5.70 0.26 16.65
N ALA A 52 6.35 -0.64 15.93
CA ALA A 52 7.79 -0.57 15.70
C ALA A 52 8.18 0.62 14.82
N VAL A 53 7.41 0.91 13.77
CA VAL A 53 7.60 2.10 12.94
C VAL A 53 7.36 3.37 13.76
N ASN A 54 6.32 3.42 14.59
CA ASN A 54 6.08 4.54 15.50
C ASN A 54 7.21 4.70 16.52
N GLY A 55 7.71 3.59 17.08
CA GLY A 55 8.88 3.58 17.95
C GLY A 55 10.13 4.11 17.24
N LEU A 56 10.34 3.72 15.98
CA LEU A 56 11.41 4.24 15.14
C LEU A 56 11.23 5.75 14.86
N ILE A 57 10.01 6.23 14.65
CA ILE A 57 9.71 7.67 14.49
C ILE A 57 10.02 8.43 15.78
N VAL A 58 9.60 7.94 16.95
CA VAL A 58 9.91 8.56 18.25
C VAL A 58 11.42 8.59 18.49
N LEU A 59 12.11 7.48 18.24
CA LEU A 59 13.57 7.39 18.33
C LEU A 59 14.22 8.40 17.37
N TYR A 60 13.74 8.50 16.14
CA TYR A 60 14.21 9.47 15.15
C TYR A 60 14.00 10.93 15.61
N LEU A 61 12.84 11.25 16.21
CA LEU A 61 12.60 12.59 16.77
C LEU A 61 13.58 12.90 17.91
N ALA A 62 13.84 11.94 18.80
CA ALA A 62 14.82 12.10 19.87
C ALA A 62 16.25 12.24 19.32
N VAL A 63 16.66 11.42 18.37
CA VAL A 63 17.99 11.47 17.74
C VAL A 63 18.18 12.78 16.99
N SER A 64 17.21 13.23 16.20
CA SER A 64 17.27 14.51 15.48
C SER A 64 17.32 15.70 16.45
N PHE A 65 16.59 15.64 17.57
CA PHE A 65 16.64 16.66 18.62
C PHE A 65 18.02 16.72 19.29
N VAL A 66 18.58 15.57 19.69
CA VAL A 66 19.92 15.47 20.30
C VAL A 66 20.99 15.95 19.34
N LEU A 67 20.91 15.56 18.06
CA LEU A 67 21.83 15.99 17.03
C LEU A 67 21.76 17.50 16.81
N ALA A 68 20.56 18.08 16.70
CA ALA A 68 20.37 19.53 16.58
C ALA A 68 20.93 20.28 17.80
N ARG A 69 20.72 19.74 19.01
CA ARG A 69 21.27 20.30 20.25
C ARG A 69 22.80 20.21 20.28
N HIS A 70 23.37 19.10 19.82
CA HIS A 70 24.81 18.91 19.70
C HIS A 70 25.42 19.91 18.73
N LEU A 71 24.83 20.06 17.53
CA LEU A 71 25.25 21.02 16.53
C LEU A 71 25.18 22.45 17.03
N LEU A 72 24.09 22.83 17.71
CA LEU A 72 23.97 24.16 18.32
C LEU A 72 25.05 24.42 19.38
N ARG A 73 25.34 23.43 20.24
CA ARG A 73 26.40 23.53 21.25
C ARG A 73 27.77 23.72 20.59
N ARG A 74 28.09 22.93 19.57
CA ARG A 74 29.33 23.06 18.79
C ARG A 74 29.43 24.43 18.11
N MET A 75 28.32 24.92 17.57
CA MET A 75 28.23 26.22 16.92
C MET A 75 28.52 27.36 17.91
N ARG A 76 27.96 27.30 19.12
CA ARG A 76 28.20 28.30 20.18
C ARG A 76 29.61 28.26 20.75
N ALA A 77 30.14 27.05 20.98
CA ALA A 77 31.48 26.86 21.52
C ALA A 77 32.60 27.23 20.52
N ALA A 78 32.29 27.24 19.22
CA ALA A 78 33.28 27.59 18.21
C ALA A 78 33.57 29.10 18.19
N ASN A 79 34.85 29.46 18.31
CA ASN A 79 35.32 30.84 18.10
C ASN A 79 35.49 31.19 16.62
N ARG A 80 35.60 30.18 15.73
CA ARG A 80 35.78 30.40 14.29
C ARG A 80 34.45 30.69 13.61
N ARG A 81 34.33 31.85 12.95
CA ARG A 81 33.16 32.25 12.14
C ARG A 81 32.77 31.17 11.11
N ARG A 82 33.76 30.47 10.53
CA ARG A 82 33.55 29.38 9.57
C ARG A 82 32.68 28.25 10.13
N VAL A 83 32.82 27.88 11.41
CA VAL A 83 32.00 26.81 12.02
C VAL A 83 30.59 27.31 12.30
N ARG A 84 30.46 28.56 12.76
CA ARG A 84 29.16 29.19 13.05
C ARG A 84 28.24 29.28 11.84
N ILE A 85 28.81 29.52 10.66
CA ILE A 85 28.08 29.61 9.40
C ILE A 85 28.04 28.25 8.68
N GLY A 86 29.11 27.47 8.77
CA GLY A 86 29.25 26.19 8.07
C GLY A 86 28.23 25.14 8.53
N ILE A 87 27.95 25.03 9.83
CA ILE A 87 26.98 24.05 10.34
C ILE A 87 25.58 24.29 9.76
N PRO A 88 24.96 25.50 9.90
CA PRO A 88 23.68 25.81 9.25
C PRO A 88 23.72 25.56 7.75
N LEU A 89 24.78 26.00 7.06
CA LEU A 89 24.88 25.86 5.61
C LEU A 89 24.87 24.39 5.16
N VAL A 90 25.59 23.52 5.86
CA VAL A 90 25.65 22.08 5.53
C VAL A 90 24.31 21.39 5.78
N VAL A 91 23.66 21.64 6.94
CA VAL A 91 22.36 20.98 7.22
C VAL A 91 21.27 21.47 6.27
N THR A 92 21.31 22.75 5.89
CA THR A 92 20.39 23.31 4.91
C THR A 92 20.64 22.73 3.53
N ALA A 93 21.90 22.61 3.10
CA ALA A 93 22.21 21.93 1.84
C ALA A 93 21.70 20.48 1.83
N ALA A 94 21.86 19.73 2.91
CA ALA A 94 21.33 18.36 3.03
C ALA A 94 19.80 18.30 2.98
N ALA A 95 19.12 19.22 3.68
CA ALA A 95 17.65 19.33 3.65
C ALA A 95 17.15 19.73 2.26
N THR A 96 17.81 20.68 1.59
CA THR A 96 17.50 21.11 0.22
C THR A 96 17.71 19.97 -0.78
N LEU A 97 18.79 19.19 -0.65
CA LEU A 97 19.01 17.99 -1.48
C LEU A 97 17.91 16.95 -1.27
N SER A 98 17.49 16.74 -0.03
CA SER A 98 16.37 15.83 0.29
C SER A 98 15.06 16.33 -0.34
N LEU A 99 14.78 17.63 -0.24
CA LEU A 99 13.58 18.25 -0.80
C LEU A 99 13.61 18.16 -2.32
N TRP A 100 14.77 18.43 -2.92
CA TRP A 100 14.99 18.26 -4.35
C TRP A 100 14.71 16.82 -4.77
N GLY A 101 15.16 15.81 -4.01
CA GLY A 101 14.80 14.41 -4.25
C GLY A 101 13.29 14.16 -4.26
N TRP A 102 12.56 14.69 -3.26
CA TRP A 102 11.09 14.60 -3.21
C TRP A 102 10.37 15.31 -4.35
N LEU A 103 10.96 16.39 -4.87
CA LEU A 103 10.45 17.09 -6.05
C LEU A 103 10.77 16.37 -7.37
N HIS A 104 11.66 15.37 -7.35
CA HIS A 104 12.05 14.56 -8.51
C HIS A 104 11.73 13.07 -8.25
N PRO A 105 10.42 12.70 -8.21
CA PRO A 105 9.98 11.37 -7.80
C PRO A 105 10.55 10.22 -8.64
N ALA A 106 10.98 10.47 -9.88
CA ALA A 106 11.67 9.47 -10.71
C ALA A 106 12.98 8.96 -10.05
N LEU A 107 13.77 9.85 -9.43
CA LEU A 107 14.99 9.48 -8.75
C LEU A 107 14.70 8.66 -7.48
N LEU A 108 13.70 9.08 -6.71
CA LEU A 108 13.25 8.34 -5.52
C LEU A 108 12.65 6.99 -5.87
N ALA A 109 11.85 6.89 -6.93
CA ALA A 109 11.25 5.63 -7.37
C ALA A 109 12.32 4.63 -7.85
N ARG A 110 13.37 5.12 -8.54
CA ARG A 110 14.54 4.31 -8.93
C ARG A 110 15.30 3.81 -7.69
N ALA A 111 15.56 4.69 -6.73
CA ALA A 111 16.20 4.31 -5.47
C ALA A 111 15.33 3.36 -4.62
N ALA A 112 14.01 3.45 -4.73
CA ALA A 112 13.06 2.64 -3.97
C ALA A 112 12.79 1.25 -4.56
N GLY A 113 13.02 1.04 -5.86
CA GLY A 113 12.89 -0.24 -6.57
C GLY A 113 11.45 -0.62 -6.95
N GLY A 114 10.77 0.21 -7.75
CA GLY A 114 9.37 -0.02 -8.17
C GLY A 114 9.20 -1.20 -9.16
N PRO A 115 8.18 -2.06 -9.00
CA PRO A 115 7.90 -3.18 -9.93
C PRO A 115 7.21 -2.71 -11.22
N GLY A 116 7.53 -3.33 -12.37
CA GLY A 116 6.87 -3.12 -13.67
C GLY A 116 6.00 -4.31 -14.12
N GLY A 117 5.07 -4.09 -15.07
CA GLY A 117 4.33 -5.17 -15.76
C GLY A 117 3.25 -4.67 -16.74
N SER A 118 2.79 -5.48 -17.71
CA SER A 118 1.80 -5.09 -18.75
C SER A 118 0.51 -5.93 -18.74
N LEU A 119 -0.58 -5.37 -19.25
CA LEU A 119 -1.90 -5.95 -19.49
C LEU A 119 -2.36 -5.61 -20.92
N THR A 120 -3.18 -6.47 -21.52
CA THR A 120 -3.79 -6.24 -22.83
C THR A 120 -5.23 -6.76 -22.82
N PHE A 121 -6.19 -5.95 -23.23
CA PHE A 121 -7.56 -6.43 -23.45
C PHE A 121 -7.66 -7.19 -24.79
N GLN A 122 -8.44 -8.26 -24.86
CA GLN A 122 -8.68 -8.94 -26.13
C GLN A 122 -9.34 -7.97 -27.13
N GLY A 123 -8.63 -7.64 -28.22
CA GLY A 123 -9.08 -6.65 -29.21
C GLY A 123 -9.08 -5.19 -28.73
N GLY A 124 -8.57 -4.93 -27.52
CA GLY A 124 -8.53 -3.61 -26.89
C GLY A 124 -7.12 -3.05 -26.76
N ALA A 125 -6.95 -2.09 -25.84
CA ALA A 125 -5.68 -1.41 -25.62
C ALA A 125 -4.70 -2.22 -24.75
N GLU A 126 -3.41 -1.92 -24.89
CA GLU A 126 -2.35 -2.41 -24.01
C GLU A 126 -2.13 -1.40 -22.87
N LEU A 127 -2.17 -1.84 -21.61
CA LEU A 127 -1.83 -1.03 -20.44
C LEU A 127 -0.54 -1.54 -19.80
N VAL A 128 0.48 -0.70 -19.75
CA VAL A 128 1.77 -1.02 -19.13
C VAL A 128 1.93 -0.25 -17.83
N PHE A 129 2.19 -0.94 -16.74
CA PHE A 129 2.35 -0.41 -15.40
C PHE A 129 3.82 -0.24 -15.05
N GLY A 130 4.15 0.85 -14.36
CA GLY A 130 5.51 1.06 -13.86
C GLY A 130 5.67 2.26 -12.93
N PRO A 131 6.91 2.67 -12.64
CA PRO A 131 7.21 3.82 -11.79
C PRO A 131 6.85 5.15 -12.48
N TYR A 132 6.88 6.24 -11.70
CA TYR A 132 6.68 7.60 -12.20
C TYR A 132 7.61 7.89 -13.41
N PRO A 133 7.07 8.31 -14.57
CA PRO A 133 7.87 8.62 -15.75
C PRO A 133 8.34 10.07 -15.73
N ASP A 134 9.66 10.28 -15.79
CA ASP A 134 10.22 11.59 -16.10
C ASP A 134 10.09 11.92 -17.60
N ARG A 135 10.49 13.14 -18.00
CA ARG A 135 10.44 13.58 -19.41
C ARG A 135 11.17 12.64 -20.36
N ALA A 136 12.34 12.13 -19.97
CA ALA A 136 13.12 11.21 -20.80
C ALA A 136 12.35 9.89 -21.00
N ARG A 137 11.76 9.36 -19.93
CA ARG A 137 10.91 8.18 -19.99
C ARG A 137 9.65 8.41 -20.81
N LEU A 138 9.01 9.58 -20.71
CA LEU A 138 7.87 9.93 -21.57
C LEU A 138 8.27 9.94 -23.06
N ALA A 139 9.45 10.45 -23.40
CA ALA A 139 9.97 10.42 -24.76
C ALA A 139 10.29 9.00 -25.26
N GLU A 140 10.84 8.14 -24.40
CA GLU A 140 10.99 6.71 -24.68
C GLU A 140 9.64 6.03 -24.93
N LEU A 141 8.65 6.28 -24.07
CA LEU A 141 7.30 5.73 -24.22
C LEU A 141 6.67 6.20 -25.54
N LYS A 142 6.79 7.48 -25.88
CA LYS A 142 6.28 8.01 -27.16
C LYS A 142 6.94 7.32 -28.36
N ARG A 143 8.27 7.16 -28.34
CA ARG A 143 9.02 6.42 -29.39
C ARG A 143 8.64 4.95 -29.47
N ALA A 144 8.32 4.34 -28.33
CA ALA A 144 7.81 2.97 -28.25
C ALA A 144 6.33 2.85 -28.68
N GLY A 145 5.69 3.92 -29.16
CA GLY A 145 4.33 3.90 -29.68
C GLY A 145 3.25 4.01 -28.60
N PHE A 146 3.56 4.51 -27.41
CA PHE A 146 2.54 4.79 -26.39
C PHE A 146 1.66 5.99 -26.81
N THR A 147 0.35 5.78 -26.69
CA THR A 147 -0.69 6.76 -26.99
C THR A 147 -0.80 7.79 -25.88
N ALA A 148 -0.82 7.34 -24.62
CA ALA A 148 -0.96 8.21 -23.47
C ALA A 148 -0.30 7.66 -22.21
N VAL A 149 -0.04 8.55 -21.26
CA VAL A 149 0.30 8.22 -19.87
C VAL A 149 -0.91 8.48 -18.97
N ILE A 150 -1.21 7.54 -18.06
CA ILE A 150 -2.29 7.59 -17.08
C ILE A 150 -1.66 7.76 -15.69
N SER A 151 -1.88 8.91 -15.09
CA SER A 151 -1.39 9.23 -13.74
C SER A 151 -2.48 8.98 -12.70
N LEU A 152 -2.19 8.09 -11.75
CA LEU A 152 -3.05 7.77 -10.60
C LEU A 152 -2.79 8.68 -9.37
N GLN A 153 -1.90 9.67 -9.51
CA GLN A 153 -1.59 10.63 -8.45
C GLN A 153 -2.80 11.51 -8.12
N HIS A 154 -2.96 11.87 -6.85
CA HIS A 154 -4.11 12.59 -6.34
C HIS A 154 -3.71 13.98 -5.80
N PRO A 155 -4.40 15.08 -6.20
CA PRO A 155 -4.06 16.45 -5.77
C PRO A 155 -4.08 16.68 -4.26
N ALA A 156 -4.91 15.92 -3.52
CA ALA A 156 -4.97 16.01 -2.06
C ALA A 156 -3.73 15.46 -1.32
N VAL A 157 -2.81 14.77 -2.02
CA VAL A 157 -1.57 14.25 -1.40
C VAL A 157 -0.50 15.34 -1.39
N LEU A 158 -0.74 16.35 -0.56
CA LEU A 158 0.13 17.52 -0.40
C LEU A 158 1.39 17.18 0.43
N PRO A 159 2.52 17.87 0.17
CA PRO A 159 2.79 18.78 -0.96
C PRO A 159 3.33 18.06 -2.22
N PHE A 160 3.45 16.74 -2.19
CA PHE A 160 4.32 16.00 -3.12
C PHE A 160 3.69 15.72 -4.48
N GLU A 161 2.46 15.22 -4.51
CA GLU A 161 1.84 14.79 -5.78
C GLU A 161 1.40 15.94 -6.70
N PRO A 162 0.88 17.09 -6.21
CA PRO A 162 0.46 18.18 -7.09
C PRO A 162 1.55 18.73 -8.00
N ARG A 163 2.77 18.93 -7.49
CA ARG A 163 3.88 19.43 -8.32
C ARG A 163 4.30 18.39 -9.37
N GLY A 164 4.30 17.11 -9.00
CA GLY A 164 4.53 16.00 -9.94
C GLY A 164 3.49 15.96 -11.05
N ILE A 165 2.20 16.11 -10.72
CA ILE A 165 1.10 16.12 -11.71
C ILE A 165 1.28 17.26 -12.73
N THR A 166 1.62 18.46 -12.28
CA THR A 166 1.85 19.60 -13.18
C THR A 166 3.06 19.37 -14.08
N ALA A 167 4.20 18.95 -13.50
CA ALA A 167 5.41 18.70 -14.27
C ALA A 167 5.24 17.56 -15.30
N GLU A 168 4.54 16.49 -14.93
CA GLU A 168 4.22 15.38 -15.83
C GLU A 168 3.34 15.84 -16.99
N ARG A 169 2.31 16.66 -16.71
CA ARG A 169 1.40 17.19 -17.73
C ARG A 169 2.14 18.08 -18.75
N GLU A 170 3.03 18.94 -18.27
CA GLU A 170 3.84 19.80 -19.12
C GLU A 170 4.81 18.99 -19.98
N ALA A 171 5.55 18.05 -19.37
CA ALA A 171 6.46 17.18 -20.09
C ALA A 171 5.75 16.30 -21.13
N ALA A 172 4.56 15.79 -20.81
CA ALA A 172 3.74 15.03 -21.74
C ALA A 172 3.32 15.86 -22.96
N ARG A 173 2.91 17.11 -22.73
CA ARG A 173 2.58 18.07 -23.79
C ARG A 173 3.79 18.36 -24.70
N GLU A 174 4.96 18.60 -24.12
CA GLU A 174 6.20 18.83 -24.89
C GLU A 174 6.61 17.64 -25.74
N VAL A 175 6.51 16.42 -25.19
CA VAL A 175 6.85 15.18 -25.88
C VAL A 175 5.79 14.78 -26.91
N GLY A 176 4.58 15.35 -26.83
CA GLY A 176 3.46 14.98 -27.69
C GLY A 176 2.84 13.63 -27.34
N ILE A 177 2.90 13.21 -26.07
CA ILE A 177 2.18 12.06 -25.53
C ILE A 177 0.98 12.57 -24.72
N ALA A 178 -0.20 11.95 -24.88
CA ALA A 178 -1.38 12.43 -24.17
C ALA A 178 -1.23 12.16 -22.65
N PHE A 179 -1.63 13.14 -21.82
CA PHE A 179 -1.66 12.99 -20.38
C PHE A 179 -3.10 12.79 -19.91
N ILE A 180 -3.34 11.68 -19.21
CA ILE A 180 -4.65 11.31 -18.68
C ILE A 180 -4.55 11.28 -17.16
N HIS A 181 -5.24 12.20 -16.51
CA HIS A 181 -5.35 12.20 -15.05
C HIS A 181 -6.53 11.33 -14.60
N ALA A 182 -6.26 10.32 -13.79
CA ALA A 182 -7.24 9.42 -13.18
C ALA A 182 -6.91 9.25 -11.70
N PRO A 183 -7.09 10.32 -10.89
CA PRO A 183 -6.57 10.38 -9.53
C PRO A 183 -7.18 9.28 -8.67
N MET A 184 -6.35 8.61 -7.88
CA MET A 184 -6.82 7.62 -6.91
C MET A 184 -6.24 7.93 -5.54
N LEU A 185 -7.11 7.95 -4.53
CA LEU A 185 -6.68 7.95 -3.14
C LEU A 185 -6.46 6.50 -2.72
N PRO A 186 -5.30 6.19 -2.13
CA PRO A 186 -5.21 4.96 -1.38
C PRO A 186 -6.20 5.10 -0.20
N TRP A 187 -6.91 4.02 0.16
CA TRP A 187 -7.76 3.94 1.37
C TRP A 187 -9.10 4.71 1.37
N VAL A 188 -9.54 5.35 0.27
CA VAL A 188 -10.83 6.06 0.19
C VAL A 188 -11.68 5.51 -0.97
N SER A 189 -13.01 5.55 -0.80
CA SER A 189 -14.05 4.94 -1.65
C SER A 189 -14.52 5.83 -2.81
N GLU A 190 -13.70 6.80 -3.20
CA GLU A 190 -14.02 7.75 -4.29
C GLU A 190 -13.16 7.45 -5.53
N ASN A 191 -12.93 6.17 -5.83
CA ASN A 191 -12.08 5.76 -6.94
C ASN A 191 -12.89 5.31 -8.18
N ALA A 192 -14.19 5.05 -8.02
CA ALA A 192 -15.08 4.59 -9.09
C ALA A 192 -15.03 5.43 -10.39
N GLY A 193 -14.91 6.76 -10.29
CA GLY A 193 -14.76 7.63 -11.46
C GLY A 193 -13.48 7.34 -12.26
N SER A 194 -12.36 7.21 -11.56
CA SER A 194 -11.05 6.90 -12.14
C SER A 194 -11.01 5.49 -12.73
N LEU A 195 -11.58 4.50 -12.03
CA LEU A 195 -11.67 3.12 -12.53
C LEU A 195 -12.47 3.06 -13.84
N ARG A 196 -13.68 3.64 -13.87
CA ARG A 196 -14.51 3.67 -15.10
C ARG A 196 -13.78 4.32 -16.28
N LYS A 197 -13.06 5.43 -16.03
CA LYS A 197 -12.24 6.10 -17.06
C LYS A 197 -11.15 5.17 -17.59
N ILE A 198 -10.46 4.44 -16.73
CA ILE A 198 -9.39 3.50 -17.12
C ILE A 198 -9.97 2.32 -17.91
N LEU A 199 -11.12 1.77 -17.53
CA LEU A 199 -11.77 0.69 -18.29
C LEU A 199 -12.22 1.13 -19.68
N ALA A 200 -12.77 2.33 -19.80
CA ALA A 200 -13.12 2.89 -21.10
C ALA A 200 -11.90 2.98 -22.02
N LEU A 201 -10.74 3.39 -21.49
CA LEU A 201 -9.48 3.43 -22.24
C LEU A 201 -8.98 2.01 -22.58
N ALA A 202 -9.09 1.08 -21.64
CA ALA A 202 -8.67 -0.31 -21.83
C ALA A 202 -9.46 -1.04 -22.92
N ARG A 203 -10.76 -0.74 -23.06
CA ARG A 203 -11.63 -1.26 -24.14
C ARG A 203 -11.43 -0.55 -25.48
N GLY A 204 -10.76 0.60 -25.49
CA GLY A 204 -10.43 1.35 -26.71
C GLY A 204 -9.25 0.75 -27.46
N ARG A 205 -8.58 1.57 -28.27
CA ARG A 205 -7.34 1.21 -28.98
C ARG A 205 -6.18 2.08 -28.50
N GLY A 206 -4.99 1.50 -28.43
CA GLY A 206 -3.76 2.22 -28.09
C GLY A 206 -2.87 1.48 -27.10
N ARG A 207 -1.77 2.13 -26.72
CA ARG A 207 -0.86 1.66 -25.67
C ARG A 207 -0.78 2.74 -24.58
N TYR A 208 -1.15 2.40 -23.36
CA TYR A 208 -1.27 3.31 -22.22
C TYR A 208 -0.26 2.95 -21.15
N TYR A 209 0.48 3.93 -20.63
CA TYR A 209 1.39 3.71 -19.49
C TYR A 209 0.72 4.16 -18.19
N VAL A 210 0.49 3.27 -17.23
CA VAL A 210 -0.18 3.56 -15.95
C VAL A 210 0.85 3.61 -14.83
N HIS A 211 0.82 4.66 -14.02
CA HIS A 211 1.68 4.75 -12.84
C HIS A 211 0.97 5.41 -11.65
N CYS A 212 1.52 5.20 -10.46
CA CYS A 212 1.26 6.05 -9.31
C CYS A 212 2.60 6.59 -8.78
N GLY A 213 2.59 7.59 -7.88
CA GLY A 213 3.83 8.25 -7.44
C GLY A 213 4.98 7.29 -7.06
N LEU A 214 4.69 6.18 -6.39
CA LEU A 214 5.65 5.11 -6.08
C LEU A 214 5.43 3.79 -6.87
N GLY A 215 4.44 3.71 -7.76
CA GLY A 215 4.17 2.55 -8.63
C GLY A 215 3.68 1.25 -7.96
N ARG A 216 3.22 1.24 -6.69
CA ARG A 216 2.95 -0.01 -5.95
C ARG A 216 1.49 -0.32 -5.72
N ASP A 217 0.79 0.38 -4.83
CA ASP A 217 -0.50 -0.12 -4.34
C ASP A 217 -1.68 0.23 -5.28
N ARG A 218 -1.81 1.51 -5.66
CA ARG A 218 -2.88 1.98 -6.57
C ARG A 218 -2.81 1.31 -7.96
N ALA A 219 -1.61 1.24 -8.52
CA ALA A 219 -1.36 0.59 -9.81
C ALA A 219 -1.75 -0.89 -9.80
N ASN A 220 -1.44 -1.62 -8.72
CA ASN A 220 -1.84 -3.02 -8.59
C ASN A 220 -3.36 -3.20 -8.47
N VAL A 221 -4.05 -2.33 -7.74
CA VAL A 221 -5.52 -2.38 -7.64
C VAL A 221 -6.18 -2.19 -9.01
N VAL A 222 -5.76 -1.17 -9.77
CA VAL A 222 -6.24 -0.97 -11.14
C VAL A 222 -5.98 -2.20 -12.01
N LYS A 223 -4.77 -2.75 -11.94
CA LYS A 223 -4.38 -3.94 -12.69
C LYS A 223 -5.33 -5.12 -12.41
N ARG A 224 -5.63 -5.39 -11.13
CA ARG A 224 -6.54 -6.49 -10.74
C ARG A 224 -7.96 -6.23 -11.19
N TRP A 225 -8.44 -5.01 -11.00
CA TRP A 225 -9.78 -4.63 -11.38
C TRP A 225 -10.01 -4.78 -12.90
N LEU A 226 -9.02 -4.42 -13.72
CA LEU A 226 -9.07 -4.62 -15.17
C LEU A 226 -9.09 -6.10 -15.57
N GLU A 227 -8.29 -6.96 -14.91
CA GLU A 227 -8.30 -8.40 -15.16
C GLU A 227 -9.66 -9.03 -14.88
N ARG A 228 -10.32 -8.63 -13.79
CA ARG A 228 -11.69 -9.08 -13.46
C ARG A 228 -12.71 -8.62 -14.51
N ASN A 229 -12.44 -7.49 -15.16
CA ASN A 229 -13.27 -6.91 -16.21
C ASN A 229 -12.90 -7.39 -17.62
N GLY A 230 -12.08 -8.45 -17.76
CA GLY A 230 -11.77 -9.10 -19.04
C GLY A 230 -10.42 -8.76 -19.65
N ALA A 231 -9.54 -8.02 -18.95
CA ALA A 231 -8.16 -7.83 -19.41
C ALA A 231 -7.36 -9.13 -19.30
N ARG A 232 -6.55 -9.46 -20.30
CA ARG A 232 -5.56 -10.53 -20.20
C ARG A 232 -4.18 -9.95 -19.91
N VAL A 233 -3.37 -10.65 -19.13
CA VAL A 233 -2.00 -10.20 -18.84
C VAL A 233 -1.12 -10.54 -20.03
N ALA A 234 -0.56 -9.54 -20.73
CA ALA A 234 0.58 -9.78 -21.61
C ALA A 234 1.82 -9.88 -20.73
N ALA A 235 2.36 -11.09 -20.58
CA ALA A 235 3.58 -11.33 -19.82
C ALA A 235 4.78 -10.69 -20.52
N ALA A 236 5.24 -9.54 -20.03
CA ALA A 236 6.53 -8.97 -20.42
C ALA A 236 7.68 -9.76 -19.76
N ARG A 237 8.87 -9.81 -20.39
CA ARG A 237 10.03 -10.58 -19.91
C ARG A 237 10.55 -10.15 -18.52
N ASP A 238 10.26 -8.93 -18.08
CA ASP A 238 10.64 -8.39 -16.76
C ASP A 238 9.48 -8.43 -15.74
N PHE A 239 8.51 -9.31 -15.96
CA PHE A 239 7.28 -9.40 -15.17
C PHE A 239 7.56 -9.85 -13.74
N THR A 240 7.43 -8.92 -12.79
CA THR A 240 7.20 -9.31 -11.40
C THR A 240 5.70 -9.55 -11.23
N ALA A 241 5.30 -10.81 -11.03
CA ALA A 241 3.91 -11.14 -10.74
C ALA A 241 3.40 -10.29 -9.57
N ALA A 242 2.21 -9.70 -9.73
CA ALA A 242 1.55 -9.01 -8.63
C ALA A 242 1.44 -10.01 -7.46
N ARG A 243 1.72 -9.55 -6.24
CA ARG A 243 1.70 -10.44 -5.08
C ARG A 243 0.25 -10.90 -4.85
N SER A 244 -0.02 -12.16 -5.15
CA SER A 244 -1.28 -12.83 -4.83
C SER A 244 -1.52 -12.82 -3.32
N PHE A 245 -2.76 -13.03 -2.90
CA PHE A 245 -3.10 -13.20 -1.49
C PHE A 245 -2.23 -14.30 -0.87
N ALA A 246 -2.12 -15.45 -1.55
CA ALA A 246 -1.23 -16.56 -1.16
C ALA A 246 0.21 -16.11 -0.93
N ARG A 247 0.79 -15.36 -1.90
CA ARG A 247 2.17 -14.87 -1.81
C ARG A 247 2.33 -13.85 -0.68
N ARG A 248 1.35 -12.97 -0.46
CA ARG A 248 1.37 -11.99 0.64
C ARG A 248 1.34 -12.69 2.00
N VAL A 249 0.50 -13.71 2.14
CA VAL A 249 0.43 -14.54 3.35
C VAL A 249 1.76 -15.29 3.55
N ALA A 250 2.33 -15.89 2.50
CA ALA A 250 3.61 -16.59 2.55
C ALA A 250 4.80 -15.68 2.88
N GLU A 251 4.76 -14.41 2.47
CA GLU A 251 5.74 -13.37 2.81
C GLU A 251 5.55 -12.79 4.23
N GLY A 252 4.84 -13.50 5.10
CA GLY A 252 4.70 -13.16 6.52
C GLY A 252 3.52 -12.27 6.88
N ARG A 253 2.60 -11.96 5.94
CA ARG A 253 1.37 -11.19 6.25
C ARG A 253 0.23 -12.06 6.78
N TRP A 254 0.54 -13.07 7.59
CA TRP A 254 -0.47 -13.94 8.20
C TRP A 254 -1.12 -13.31 9.43
N LEU A 255 -0.63 -12.18 9.94
CA LEU A 255 -1.17 -11.52 11.13
C LEU A 255 -1.73 -10.13 10.80
N MET A 256 -3.04 -10.00 10.98
CA MET A 256 -3.82 -8.79 10.76
C MET A 256 -4.18 -8.15 12.10
N GLU A 257 -4.69 -6.91 12.07
CA GLU A 257 -5.09 -6.17 13.27
C GLU A 257 -6.06 -6.98 14.15
N ARG A 258 -7.04 -7.63 13.51
CA ARG A 258 -8.13 -8.38 14.14
C ARG A 258 -7.87 -9.89 14.27
N GLY A 259 -6.64 -10.34 14.04
CA GLY A 259 -6.24 -11.73 14.28
C GLY A 259 -5.36 -12.33 13.20
N ARG A 260 -5.17 -13.65 13.24
CA ARG A 260 -4.37 -14.41 12.26
C ARG A 260 -5.20 -14.92 11.10
N ILE A 261 -4.62 -14.88 9.91
CA ILE A 261 -5.08 -15.61 8.74
C ILE A 261 -4.76 -17.09 8.97
N VAL A 262 -5.79 -17.93 8.87
CA VAL A 262 -5.66 -19.38 8.97
C VAL A 262 -5.84 -19.97 7.58
N ARG A 263 -4.87 -20.73 7.11
CA ARG A 263 -5.01 -21.48 5.86
C ARG A 263 -5.89 -22.71 6.13
N LEU A 264 -7.00 -22.81 5.42
CA LEU A 264 -7.91 -23.95 5.53
C LEU A 264 -7.55 -25.04 4.51
N GLU A 265 -7.18 -24.62 3.29
CA GLU A 265 -6.78 -25.48 2.17
C GLU A 265 -5.78 -24.72 1.28
N PRO A 266 -5.15 -25.37 0.27
CA PRO A 266 -4.55 -24.63 -0.84
C PRO A 266 -5.56 -23.63 -1.43
N ASP A 267 -5.15 -22.38 -1.49
CA ASP A 267 -5.94 -21.27 -2.02
C ASP A 267 -7.27 -20.96 -1.31
N LEU A 268 -7.45 -21.42 -0.07
CA LEU A 268 -8.55 -21.01 0.82
C LEU A 268 -8.02 -20.60 2.19
N TRP A 269 -8.45 -19.42 2.63
CA TRP A 269 -8.08 -18.87 3.92
C TRP A 269 -9.30 -18.43 4.72
N LEU A 270 -9.25 -18.65 6.03
CA LEU A 270 -10.08 -18.00 7.02
C LEU A 270 -9.34 -16.73 7.49
N VAL A 271 -10.00 -15.59 7.37
CA VAL A 271 -9.40 -14.25 7.49
C VAL A 271 -10.23 -13.45 8.50
N PRO A 272 -9.63 -12.77 9.47
CA PRO A 272 -10.36 -11.81 10.29
C PRO A 272 -10.76 -10.58 9.47
N TYR A 273 -11.76 -9.82 9.91
CA TYR A 273 -12.19 -8.64 9.17
C TYR A 273 -11.03 -7.63 9.07
N PRO A 274 -10.62 -7.24 7.84
CA PRO A 274 -9.46 -6.37 7.65
C PRO A 274 -9.73 -4.92 8.08
N ASN A 275 -8.70 -4.19 8.48
CA ASN A 275 -8.78 -2.73 8.46
C ASN A 275 -8.69 -2.20 7.01
N ARG A 276 -8.84 -0.89 6.80
CA ARG A 276 -8.84 -0.30 5.44
C ARG A 276 -7.56 -0.57 4.64
N HIS A 277 -6.40 -0.55 5.31
CA HIS A 277 -5.12 -0.82 4.65
C HIS A 277 -4.98 -2.29 4.23
N GLU A 278 -5.37 -3.19 5.12
CA GLU A 278 -5.35 -4.63 4.89
C GLU A 278 -6.37 -5.04 3.82
N LEU A 279 -7.56 -4.43 3.81
CA LEU A 279 -8.60 -4.70 2.82
C LEU A 279 -8.10 -4.32 1.42
N PHE A 280 -7.54 -3.12 1.27
CA PHE A 280 -7.00 -2.63 0.00
C PHE A 280 -5.81 -3.47 -0.48
N GLY A 281 -4.87 -3.75 0.42
CA GLY A 281 -3.63 -4.45 0.08
C GLY A 281 -3.77 -5.96 -0.10
N ASN A 282 -4.53 -6.63 0.77
CA ASN A 282 -4.65 -8.08 0.78
C ASN A 282 -5.84 -8.52 -0.08
N MET A 283 -7.03 -7.94 0.10
CA MET A 283 -8.23 -8.47 -0.57
C MET A 283 -8.42 -7.89 -1.96
N LEU A 284 -8.46 -6.55 -2.07
CA LEU A 284 -8.71 -5.88 -3.35
C LEU A 284 -7.57 -6.13 -4.35
N ALA A 285 -6.32 -6.01 -3.90
CA ALA A 285 -5.13 -6.25 -4.73
C ALA A 285 -4.66 -7.72 -4.80
N GLY A 286 -5.14 -8.63 -3.93
CA GLY A 286 -4.58 -9.98 -3.77
C GLY A 286 -5.15 -11.09 -4.65
N GLN A 287 -5.83 -10.80 -5.76
CA GLN A 287 -6.32 -11.83 -6.69
C GLN A 287 -7.27 -12.88 -6.06
N LEU A 288 -8.05 -12.50 -5.05
CA LEU A 288 -9.14 -13.36 -4.59
C LEU A 288 -10.20 -13.46 -5.70
N ALA A 289 -10.61 -14.68 -6.01
CA ALA A 289 -11.70 -15.03 -6.91
C ALA A 289 -13.06 -14.95 -6.20
N TYR A 290 -13.09 -15.17 -4.88
CA TYR A 290 -14.31 -15.04 -4.09
C TYR A 290 -14.06 -14.68 -2.62
N VAL A 291 -14.97 -13.92 -2.02
CA VAL A 291 -14.98 -13.60 -0.59
C VAL A 291 -16.31 -14.00 0.05
N LEU A 292 -16.29 -14.87 1.06
CA LEU A 292 -17.48 -15.20 1.84
C LEU A 292 -17.44 -14.47 3.19
N LEU A 293 -18.37 -13.54 3.40
CA LEU A 293 -18.51 -12.77 4.65
C LEU A 293 -19.42 -13.53 5.62
N LEU A 294 -18.91 -13.87 6.80
CA LEU A 294 -19.66 -14.49 7.90
C LEU A 294 -19.96 -13.50 9.04
N LEU A 295 -20.15 -12.23 8.71
CA LEU A 295 -20.41 -11.17 9.68
C LEU A 295 -21.85 -11.22 10.18
N ASP A 296 -22.06 -10.98 11.47
CA ASP A 296 -23.36 -10.92 12.11
C ASP A 296 -23.95 -9.50 12.03
N PRO A 297 -25.04 -9.27 11.27
CA PRO A 297 -25.64 -7.95 11.13
C PRO A 297 -26.37 -7.46 12.39
N SER A 298 -26.63 -8.35 13.36
CA SER A 298 -27.24 -7.96 14.63
C SER A 298 -26.27 -7.15 15.49
N ASP A 299 -24.96 -7.41 15.38
CA ASP A 299 -23.89 -6.64 15.99
C ASP A 299 -23.65 -5.32 15.23
N ALA A 300 -23.60 -4.21 15.96
CA ALA A 300 -23.49 -2.88 15.35
C ALA A 300 -22.16 -2.65 14.63
N GLU A 301 -21.04 -3.12 15.21
CA GLU A 301 -19.70 -2.98 14.64
C GLU A 301 -19.58 -3.81 13.35
N GLN A 302 -20.04 -5.06 13.39
CA GLN A 302 -20.03 -5.94 12.23
C GLN A 302 -20.99 -5.49 11.12
N ARG A 303 -22.10 -4.83 11.46
CA ARG A 303 -23.02 -4.24 10.47
C ARG A 303 -22.35 -3.11 9.66
N GLU A 304 -21.59 -2.24 10.33
CA GLU A 304 -20.83 -1.19 9.64
C GLU A 304 -19.75 -1.79 8.73
N TRP A 305 -19.05 -2.81 9.22
CA TRP A 305 -18.05 -3.55 8.45
C TRP A 305 -18.65 -4.26 7.23
N LEU A 306 -19.81 -4.88 7.37
CA LEU A 306 -20.52 -5.49 6.26
C LEU A 306 -20.87 -4.44 5.21
N ALA A 307 -21.46 -3.30 5.60
CA ALA A 307 -21.81 -2.23 4.67
C ALA A 307 -20.57 -1.67 3.95
N GLU A 308 -19.45 -1.49 4.65
CA GLU A 308 -18.18 -1.07 4.05
C GLU A 308 -17.66 -2.08 3.04
N ALA A 309 -17.62 -3.37 3.41
CA ALA A 309 -17.14 -4.46 2.57
C ALA A 309 -17.99 -4.64 1.32
N GLU A 310 -19.33 -4.65 1.44
CA GLU A 310 -20.22 -4.78 0.31
C GLU A 310 -20.02 -3.64 -0.70
N ARG A 311 -19.94 -2.40 -0.20
CA ARG A 311 -19.71 -1.23 -1.04
C ARG A 311 -18.39 -1.35 -1.81
N LEU A 312 -17.30 -1.69 -1.12
CA LEU A 312 -15.98 -1.80 -1.73
C LEU A 312 -15.87 -3.00 -2.67
N PHE A 313 -16.38 -4.17 -2.31
CA PHE A 313 -16.34 -5.33 -3.19
C PHE A 313 -17.19 -5.13 -4.45
N ARG A 314 -18.33 -4.44 -4.36
CA ARG A 314 -19.08 -4.01 -5.55
C ARG A 314 -18.29 -2.99 -6.38
N GLU A 315 -17.67 -1.98 -5.77
CA GLU A 315 -16.90 -0.95 -6.48
C GLU A 315 -15.70 -1.55 -7.24
N PHE A 316 -15.04 -2.57 -6.68
CA PHE A 316 -13.84 -3.20 -7.23
C PHE A 316 -14.11 -4.56 -7.91
N ASP A 317 -15.37 -4.87 -8.21
CA ASP A 317 -15.84 -6.11 -8.85
C ASP A 317 -15.22 -7.38 -8.23
N VAL A 318 -15.08 -7.41 -6.91
CA VAL A 318 -14.64 -8.61 -6.18
C VAL A 318 -15.87 -9.47 -5.94
N PRO A 319 -15.97 -10.70 -6.48
CA PRO A 319 -17.09 -11.56 -6.20
C PRO A 319 -17.17 -11.88 -4.71
N PHE A 320 -18.35 -11.70 -4.12
CA PHE A 320 -18.55 -11.97 -2.71
C PHE A 320 -19.95 -12.50 -2.42
N GLY A 321 -20.10 -13.08 -1.23
CA GLY A 321 -21.38 -13.48 -0.67
C GLY A 321 -21.40 -13.18 0.82
N HIS A 322 -22.57 -12.91 1.36
CA HIS A 322 -22.77 -12.76 2.80
C HIS A 322 -23.65 -13.90 3.30
N ARG A 323 -23.23 -14.51 4.42
CA ARG A 323 -23.98 -15.55 5.12
C ARG A 323 -23.87 -15.25 6.61
N PRO A 324 -24.90 -14.63 7.23
CA PRO A 324 -24.83 -14.27 8.64
C PRO A 324 -24.76 -15.54 9.49
N VAL A 325 -23.77 -15.63 10.38
CA VAL A 325 -23.59 -16.79 11.25
C VAL A 325 -23.29 -16.30 12.67
N ALA A 326 -24.16 -16.64 13.61
CA ALA A 326 -23.89 -16.44 15.03
C ALA A 326 -22.91 -17.52 15.53
N ALA A 327 -22.01 -17.16 16.44
CA ALA A 327 -21.02 -18.10 16.99
C ALA A 327 -21.65 -19.31 17.71
N SER A 328 -22.88 -19.17 18.18
CA SER A 328 -23.64 -20.24 18.86
C SER A 328 -24.35 -21.20 17.91
N ASP A 329 -24.57 -20.84 16.64
CA ASP A 329 -25.32 -21.66 15.69
C ASP A 329 -24.40 -22.65 14.94
N ARG A 330 -24.11 -23.77 15.60
CA ARG A 330 -23.26 -24.83 15.04
C ARG A 330 -23.79 -25.42 13.73
N ALA A 331 -25.12 -25.45 13.56
CA ALA A 331 -25.72 -26.01 12.35
C ALA A 331 -25.45 -25.09 11.15
N GLU A 332 -25.62 -23.77 11.34
CA GLU A 332 -25.31 -22.79 10.30
C GLU A 332 -23.80 -22.70 10.02
N ILE A 333 -22.95 -22.79 11.05
CA ILE A 333 -21.49 -22.89 10.89
C ILE A 333 -21.11 -24.08 10.00
N GLY A 334 -21.72 -25.25 10.25
CA GLY A 334 -21.52 -26.44 9.41
C GLY A 334 -21.94 -26.23 7.96
N ARG A 335 -23.10 -25.60 7.72
CA ARG A 335 -23.57 -25.25 6.38
C ARG A 335 -22.66 -24.23 5.68
N ALA A 336 -22.17 -23.23 6.40
CA ALA A 336 -21.22 -22.25 5.89
C ALA A 336 -19.87 -22.90 5.54
N ALA A 337 -19.36 -23.81 6.37
CA ALA A 337 -18.13 -24.56 6.09
C ALA A 337 -18.28 -25.44 4.84
N ALA A 338 -19.42 -26.13 4.69
CA ALA A 338 -19.71 -26.91 3.49
C ALA A 338 -19.81 -26.02 2.23
N ALA A 339 -20.39 -24.83 2.33
CA ALA A 339 -20.44 -23.86 1.24
C ALA A 339 -19.03 -23.34 0.87
N ALA A 340 -18.18 -23.07 1.87
CA ALA A 340 -16.81 -22.58 1.67
C ALA A 340 -15.93 -23.52 0.83
N ARG A 341 -16.18 -24.83 0.88
CA ARG A 341 -15.50 -25.85 0.06
C ARG A 341 -15.80 -25.70 -1.44
N ARG A 342 -16.93 -25.12 -1.80
CA ARG A 342 -17.40 -24.98 -3.19
C ARG A 342 -17.09 -23.61 -3.79
N LEU A 343 -16.41 -22.73 -3.04
CA LEU A 343 -16.10 -21.38 -3.51
C LEU A 343 -15.03 -21.41 -4.61
N PRO A 344 -15.16 -20.54 -5.64
CA PRO A 344 -14.10 -20.32 -6.62
C PRO A 344 -12.78 -19.94 -5.94
N ARG A 345 -11.70 -20.67 -6.23
CA ARG A 345 -10.36 -20.40 -5.68
C ARG A 345 -9.59 -19.40 -6.56
N PRO A 346 -8.71 -18.57 -5.99
CA PRO A 346 -8.42 -18.43 -4.56
C PRO A 346 -9.53 -17.70 -3.78
N ALA A 347 -9.89 -18.18 -2.59
CA ALA A 347 -11.00 -17.64 -1.81
C ALA A 347 -10.65 -17.28 -0.36
N ALA A 348 -11.35 -16.29 0.18
CA ALA A 348 -11.26 -15.93 1.60
C ALA A 348 -12.63 -16.05 2.28
N VAL A 349 -12.67 -16.71 3.43
CA VAL A 349 -13.79 -16.67 4.36
C VAL A 349 -13.47 -15.62 5.41
N VAL A 350 -14.29 -14.58 5.52
CA VAL A 350 -14.08 -13.48 6.46
C VAL A 350 -14.99 -13.66 7.67
N VAL A 351 -14.39 -13.63 8.84
CA VAL A 351 -15.05 -13.61 10.14
C VAL A 351 -14.68 -12.33 10.88
N ALA A 352 -15.42 -11.93 11.91
CA ALA A 352 -15.13 -10.70 12.65
C ALA A 352 -13.69 -10.66 13.19
N ARG A 353 -13.28 -11.72 13.90
CA ARG A 353 -11.96 -11.83 14.54
C ARG A 353 -11.47 -13.28 14.49
N THR A 354 -10.16 -13.45 14.58
CA THR A 354 -9.50 -14.76 14.69
C THR A 354 -8.47 -14.71 15.82
N ALA A 355 -8.07 -15.87 16.35
CA ALA A 355 -7.06 -15.93 17.41
C ALA A 355 -5.77 -15.19 16.97
N PRO A 356 -5.09 -14.46 17.88
CA PRO A 356 -5.32 -14.38 19.33
C PRO A 356 -6.32 -13.30 19.78
N ARG A 357 -7.10 -12.70 18.86
CA ARG A 357 -8.05 -11.63 19.21
C ARG A 357 -9.42 -12.20 19.52
N GLU A 358 -9.93 -11.93 20.72
CA GLU A 358 -11.27 -12.35 21.14
C GLU A 358 -12.36 -11.31 20.77
N PRO A 359 -13.63 -11.74 20.61
CA PRO A 359 -14.08 -13.14 20.57
C PRO A 359 -13.68 -13.85 19.26
N ALA A 360 -13.05 -15.02 19.34
CA ALA A 360 -12.64 -15.84 18.20
C ALA A 360 -13.45 -17.14 18.05
N ASP A 361 -14.59 -17.26 18.74
CA ASP A 361 -15.38 -18.49 18.80
C ASP A 361 -15.89 -18.93 17.42
N LEU A 362 -16.48 -18.01 16.66
CA LEU A 362 -16.94 -18.30 15.30
C LEU A 362 -15.80 -18.82 14.42
N ALA A 363 -14.61 -18.20 14.50
CA ALA A 363 -13.44 -18.64 13.76
C ALA A 363 -12.99 -20.05 14.14
N ARG A 364 -12.95 -20.36 15.45
CA ARG A 364 -12.57 -21.67 15.98
C ARG A 364 -13.56 -22.75 15.56
N GLU A 365 -14.85 -22.50 15.76
CA GLU A 365 -15.91 -23.45 15.41
C GLU A 365 -16.01 -23.65 13.89
N PHE A 366 -15.84 -22.59 13.09
CA PHE A 366 -15.77 -22.71 11.64
C PHE A 366 -14.58 -23.56 11.19
N ALA A 367 -13.38 -23.31 11.71
CA ALA A 367 -12.20 -24.11 11.37
C ALA A 367 -12.36 -25.58 11.76
N ARG A 368 -13.00 -25.87 12.91
CA ARG A 368 -13.34 -27.24 13.34
C ARG A 368 -14.35 -27.90 12.41
N ALA A 369 -15.45 -27.21 12.08
CA ALA A 369 -16.48 -27.72 11.18
C ALA A 369 -15.91 -27.97 9.77
N TYR A 370 -15.02 -27.11 9.31
CA TYR A 370 -14.28 -27.29 8.07
C TYR A 370 -13.36 -28.51 8.15
N GLY A 371 -12.47 -28.60 9.15
CA GLY A 371 -11.53 -29.71 9.28
C GLY A 371 -12.17 -31.08 9.52
N GLY A 372 -13.25 -31.14 10.31
CA GLY A 372 -13.91 -32.39 10.71
C GLY A 372 -14.60 -33.17 9.60
N THR A 373 -14.79 -32.56 8.42
CA THR A 373 -15.34 -33.25 7.22
C THR A 373 -14.28 -33.85 6.30
N THR A 374 -13.00 -33.50 6.50
CA THR A 374 -11.86 -34.02 5.73
C THR A 374 -10.95 -34.74 6.71
N GLY A 375 -10.98 -36.08 6.70
CA GLY A 375 -10.15 -36.90 7.59
C GLY A 375 -8.70 -36.40 7.66
N ALA A 376 -8.24 -36.20 8.89
CA ALA A 376 -6.85 -36.13 9.34
C ALA A 376 -5.79 -35.66 8.31
N HIS A 377 -5.48 -34.36 8.29
CA HIS A 377 -4.10 -33.86 8.15
C HIS A 377 -4.05 -32.38 8.59
N GLY A 378 -4.17 -32.16 9.89
CA GLY A 378 -3.74 -30.92 10.53
C GLY A 378 -2.31 -31.08 11.03
N GLN A 379 -1.32 -31.03 10.14
CA GLN A 379 0.08 -30.85 10.53
C GLN A 379 0.48 -29.39 10.35
N GLU A 380 0.96 -28.83 11.44
CA GLU A 380 1.84 -27.66 11.60
C GLU A 380 2.41 -27.08 10.30
N ALA A 381 1.92 -25.90 9.92
CA ALA A 381 2.74 -24.92 9.20
C ALA A 381 3.35 -23.96 10.24
N ALA A 382 4.24 -24.51 11.06
CA ALA A 382 5.15 -23.78 11.94
C ALA A 382 6.54 -24.43 11.85
N ARG A 383 7.15 -24.36 10.65
CA ARG A 383 8.60 -24.40 10.44
C ARG A 383 8.96 -23.49 9.28
#